data_AF-A0A4U9HZU6-F1
#
_entry.id   AF-A0A4U9HZU6-F1
#
_cell.length_a   1.000
_cell.length_b   1.000
_cell.length_c   1.000
_cell.angle_alpha   90.00
_cell.angle_beta   90.00
_cell.angle_gamma   90.00
#
_symmetry.space_group_name_H-M   'P 1'
#
loop_
_entity.id
_entity.type
_entity.pdbx_description
1 polymer ?
#
loop_
_entity_poly.entity_id
_entity_poly.type
_entity_poly.pdbx_seq_one_letter_code
_entity_poly.pdbx_strand_id
1 'polypeptide(L)'
;MLPLHGYETGGWYPFNKKGCIDDPKSTASVGAMLYLLAENSRLSSFFFRTQNFVPYSTIRYLGMLDGNNLIKDSNVFYRDIDLDAQTFQLPQGQSFEARGEVRIGFRQLDNERWPASSLYTLKIANPNLASELAGDAMMRIELTAEQGRPRNGVEAVSPEKFRIESVEMDHARRNYNRKDVAFQLNTMVGNGLSETHYWLDSGSIKS
;
A
#
# COMPACT_ATOMS: atom_id res chain seq x y z
N MET A 1 -3.56 -5.85 19.57
CA MET A 1 -3.01 -4.49 19.73
C MET A 1 -4.04 -3.64 20.44
N LEU A 2 -3.68 -2.97 21.53
CA LEU A 2 -4.55 -1.96 22.14
C LEU A 2 -4.21 -0.61 21.49
N PRO A 3 -5.12 0.04 20.77
CA PRO A 3 -4.88 1.39 20.29
C PRO A 3 -4.72 2.31 21.50
N LEU A 4 -3.69 3.15 21.50
CA LEU A 4 -3.48 4.18 22.54
C LEU A 4 -4.49 5.34 22.43
N HIS A 5 -5.25 5.40 21.33
CA HIS A 5 -6.39 6.31 21.19
C HIS A 5 -7.48 5.93 22.20
N GLY A 6 -7.87 6.88 23.05
CA GLY A 6 -8.78 6.63 24.17
C GLY A 6 -8.09 6.13 25.45
N TYR A 7 -6.75 6.09 25.50
CA TYR A 7 -6.03 5.81 26.74
C TYR A 7 -6.18 6.97 27.73
N GLU A 8 -6.53 6.65 28.98
CA GLU A 8 -6.70 7.66 30.02
C GLU A 8 -5.37 8.33 30.37
N THR A 9 -5.38 9.66 30.34
CA THR A 9 -4.23 10.52 30.64
C THR A 9 -4.65 11.54 31.70
N GLY A 10 -3.73 11.89 32.59
CA GLY A 10 -3.94 12.99 33.54
C GLY A 10 -3.84 14.36 32.87
N GLY A 11 -4.28 15.41 33.57
CA GLY A 11 -4.22 16.80 33.08
C GLY A 11 -2.79 17.34 32.86
N TRP A 12 -1.77 16.58 33.24
CA TRP A 12 -0.36 16.86 32.95
C TRP A 12 0.03 16.51 31.51
N TYR A 13 -0.79 15.74 30.78
CA TYR A 13 -0.48 15.33 29.42
C TYR A 13 -0.88 16.44 28.42
N PRO A 14 0.07 17.01 27.66
CA PRO A 14 -0.14 18.24 26.89
C PRO A 14 -1.12 18.11 25.72
N PHE A 15 -1.42 16.88 25.27
CA PHE A 15 -2.39 16.59 24.21
C PHE A 15 -3.65 15.91 24.75
N ASN A 16 -3.93 16.07 26.05
CA ASN A 16 -5.14 15.57 26.67
C ASN A 16 -6.37 16.32 26.13
N LYS A 17 -7.38 15.56 25.71
CA LYS A 17 -8.74 16.06 25.56
C LYS A 17 -9.69 15.13 26.29
N LYS A 18 -10.48 15.68 27.21
CA LYS A 18 -11.45 14.96 28.05
C LYS A 18 -10.85 13.77 28.80
N GLY A 19 -9.59 13.85 29.22
CA GLY A 19 -8.94 12.76 29.94
C GLY A 19 -8.30 11.72 29.03
N CYS A 20 -8.31 11.86 27.70
CA CYS A 20 -7.78 10.84 26.78
C CYS A 20 -6.84 11.42 25.71
N ILE A 21 -6.05 10.52 25.09
CA ILE A 21 -5.33 10.84 23.85
C ILE A 21 -6.32 10.83 22.68
N ASP A 22 -6.67 12.02 22.19
CA ASP A 22 -7.74 12.22 21.20
C ASP A 22 -7.24 12.13 19.75
N ASP A 23 -5.99 12.49 19.46
CA ASP A 23 -5.51 12.52 18.09
C ASP A 23 -4.51 11.39 17.77
N PRO A 24 -4.64 10.76 16.58
CA PRO A 24 -3.80 9.62 16.19
C PRO A 24 -2.34 10.01 15.93
N LYS A 25 -2.04 11.30 15.68
CA LYS A 25 -0.66 11.74 15.45
C LYS A 25 0.10 11.83 16.76
N SER A 26 -0.45 12.48 17.78
CA SER A 26 0.10 12.53 19.13
C SER A 26 0.19 11.13 19.73
N THR A 27 -0.80 10.28 19.46
CA THR A 27 -0.75 8.86 19.83
C THR A 27 0.50 8.17 19.27
N ALA A 28 0.78 8.33 17.98
CA ALA A 28 1.97 7.75 17.34
C ALA A 28 3.27 8.39 17.85
N SER A 29 3.31 9.72 17.98
CA SER A 29 4.48 10.45 18.48
C SER A 29 4.84 10.05 19.92
N VAL A 30 3.85 9.88 20.78
CA VAL A 30 4.05 9.44 22.17
C VAL A 30 4.43 7.98 22.25
N GLY A 31 3.84 7.11 21.41
CA GLY A 31 4.30 5.74 21.27
C GLY A 31 5.78 5.66 20.87
N ALA A 32 6.21 6.46 19.89
CA ALA A 32 7.62 6.54 19.47
C ALA A 32 8.54 7.10 20.57
N MET A 33 8.09 8.12 21.31
CA MET A 33 8.83 8.66 22.45
C MET A 33 8.97 7.64 23.58
N LEU A 34 7.90 6.90 23.91
CA LEU A 34 7.94 5.82 24.91
C LEU A 34 8.88 4.70 24.47
N TYR A 35 8.87 4.33 23.20
CA TYR A 35 9.83 3.37 22.62
C TYR A 35 11.28 3.84 22.84
N LEU A 36 11.60 5.09 22.47
CA LEU A 36 12.95 5.66 22.61
C LEU A 36 13.40 5.75 24.08
N LEU A 37 12.51 6.16 24.98
CA LEU A 37 12.83 6.29 26.40
C LEU A 37 13.00 4.94 27.09
N ALA A 38 12.21 3.94 26.70
CA ALA A 38 12.36 2.57 27.17
C ALA A 38 13.66 1.93 26.68
N GLU A 39 14.03 2.15 25.41
CA GLU A 39 15.31 1.68 24.85
C GLU A 39 16.51 2.25 25.63
N ASN A 40 16.44 3.54 25.98
CA ASN A 40 17.51 4.21 26.74
C ASN A 40 17.45 3.96 28.26
N SER A 41 16.57 3.07 28.75
CA SER A 41 16.36 2.80 30.19
C SER A 41 16.05 4.04 31.04
N ARG A 42 15.42 5.07 30.44
CA ARG A 42 15.18 6.36 31.09
C ARG A 42 13.84 6.45 31.83
N LEU A 43 13.04 5.38 31.82
CA LEU A 43 11.76 5.32 32.53
C LEU A 43 11.88 4.37 33.73
N SER A 44 11.76 4.93 34.93
CA SER A 44 11.64 4.13 36.15
C SER A 44 10.29 3.40 36.14
N SER A 45 10.31 2.11 36.50
CA SER A 45 9.11 1.26 36.62
C SER A 45 8.33 1.01 35.32
N PHE A 46 8.91 1.28 34.14
CA PHE A 46 8.33 0.94 32.83
C PHE A 46 9.28 0.04 32.06
N PHE A 47 8.96 -1.24 31.96
CA PHE A 47 9.79 -2.22 31.26
C PHE A 47 9.15 -2.58 29.92
N PHE A 48 9.82 -2.24 28.83
CA PHE A 48 9.33 -2.46 27.48
C PHE A 48 10.45 -3.07 26.62
N ARG A 49 10.24 -4.29 26.12
CA ARG A 49 11.23 -5.02 25.31
C ARG A 49 11.08 -4.60 23.84
N THR A 50 11.84 -3.58 23.45
CA THR A 50 11.88 -3.06 22.08
C THR A 50 12.38 -4.08 21.04
N GLN A 51 13.25 -5.00 21.47
CA GLN A 51 13.89 -6.00 20.59
C GLN A 51 12.93 -6.99 19.90
N ASN A 52 11.67 -7.07 20.34
CA ASN A 52 10.68 -7.98 19.77
C ASN A 52 9.78 -7.31 18.71
N PHE A 53 9.93 -6.01 18.45
CA PHE A 53 9.16 -5.32 17.42
C PHE A 53 9.85 -5.45 16.07
N VAL A 54 9.31 -6.36 15.25
CA VAL A 54 9.70 -6.48 13.84
C VAL A 54 8.55 -5.88 13.00
N PRO A 55 8.83 -4.92 12.10
CA PRO A 55 7.81 -4.46 11.17
C PRO A 55 7.36 -5.63 10.28
N TYR A 56 6.06 -5.70 10.03
CA TYR A 56 5.48 -6.76 9.21
C TYR A 56 4.49 -6.16 8.19
N SER A 57 4.32 -6.85 7.07
CA SER A 57 3.40 -6.44 6.02
C SER A 57 1.95 -6.69 6.41
N THR A 58 1.11 -5.70 6.12
CA THR A 58 -0.35 -5.81 6.29
C THR A 58 -1.07 -6.08 4.97
N ILE A 59 -0.34 -6.19 3.86
CA ILE A 59 -0.91 -6.47 2.54
C ILE A 59 -1.25 -7.96 2.48
N ARG A 60 -2.56 -8.30 2.49
CA ARG A 60 -3.04 -9.68 2.37
C ARG A 60 -3.86 -9.91 1.10
N TYR A 61 -4.75 -8.97 0.79
CA TYR A 61 -5.59 -9.03 -0.42
C TYR A 61 -5.34 -7.78 -1.26
N LEU A 62 -4.73 -7.94 -2.44
CA LEU A 62 -4.43 -6.84 -3.37
C LEU A 62 -5.49 -6.80 -4.47
N GLY A 63 -6.00 -5.62 -4.81
CA GLY A 63 -7.08 -5.51 -5.79
C GLY A 63 -7.40 -4.10 -6.24
N MET A 64 -8.39 -3.99 -7.13
CA MET A 64 -8.91 -2.72 -7.62
C MET A 64 -9.78 -2.04 -6.56
N LEU A 65 -9.49 -0.76 -6.30
CA LEU A 65 -10.32 0.10 -5.47
C LEU A 65 -11.53 0.59 -6.26
N ASP A 66 -12.70 0.53 -5.63
CA ASP A 66 -13.89 1.21 -6.12
C ASP A 66 -13.92 2.70 -5.73
N GLY A 67 -14.99 3.40 -6.11
CA GLY A 67 -15.18 4.83 -5.78
C GLY A 67 -15.27 5.13 -4.28
N ASN A 68 -15.51 4.12 -3.43
CA ASN A 68 -15.58 4.24 -1.98
C ASN A 68 -14.28 3.75 -1.29
N ASN A 69 -13.22 3.49 -2.06
CA ASN A 69 -11.97 2.88 -1.57
C ASN A 69 -12.19 1.53 -0.87
N LEU A 70 -13.14 0.73 -1.38
CA LEU A 70 -13.32 -0.66 -0.99
C LEU A 70 -12.81 -1.59 -2.09
N ILE A 71 -12.48 -2.82 -1.70
CA ILE A 71 -12.12 -3.90 -2.63
C ILE A 71 -13.14 -5.00 -2.46
N LYS A 72 -14.09 -5.08 -3.40
CA LYS A 72 -15.00 -6.22 -3.53
C LYS A 72 -14.21 -7.48 -3.85
N ASP A 73 -14.78 -8.63 -3.56
CA ASP A 73 -14.15 -9.93 -3.75
C ASP A 73 -13.86 -10.20 -5.24
N SER A 74 -14.77 -9.76 -6.12
CA SER A 74 -14.58 -9.79 -7.59
C SER A 74 -13.42 -8.91 -8.08
N ASN A 75 -12.97 -7.95 -7.28
CA ASN A 75 -11.92 -7.01 -7.63
C ASN A 75 -10.57 -7.38 -7.00
N VAL A 76 -10.48 -8.49 -6.26
CA VAL A 76 -9.23 -8.98 -5.70
C VAL A 76 -8.42 -9.67 -6.79
N PHE A 77 -7.21 -9.18 -7.01
CA PHE A 77 -6.27 -9.71 -7.99
C PHE A 77 -5.42 -10.83 -7.40
N TYR A 78 -4.94 -10.65 -6.16
CA TYR A 78 -4.06 -11.58 -5.47
C TYR A 78 -4.49 -11.72 -4.01
N ARG A 79 -4.43 -12.94 -3.47
CA ARG A 79 -4.87 -13.30 -2.12
C ARG A 79 -3.72 -13.85 -1.30
N ASP A 80 -3.89 -13.83 0.01
CA ASP A 80 -3.01 -14.44 1.00
C ASP A 80 -1.53 -14.08 0.79
N ILE A 81 -1.30 -12.80 0.43
CA ILE A 81 0.03 -12.27 0.21
C ILE A 81 0.82 -12.32 1.52
N ASP A 82 2.06 -12.81 1.46
CA ASP A 82 2.95 -12.87 2.61
C ASP A 82 4.32 -12.27 2.31
N LEU A 83 4.38 -10.94 2.26
CA LEU A 83 5.64 -10.21 2.00
C LEU A 83 6.64 -10.30 3.15
N ASP A 84 6.30 -10.94 4.28
CA ASP A 84 7.24 -11.17 5.38
C ASP A 84 8.06 -12.47 5.16
N ALA A 85 7.57 -13.37 4.30
CA ALA A 85 8.30 -14.56 3.90
C ALA A 85 9.33 -14.23 2.81
N GLN A 86 10.61 -14.51 3.08
CA GLN A 86 11.73 -14.21 2.17
C GLN A 86 11.58 -14.85 0.79
N THR A 87 10.94 -16.01 0.71
CA THR A 87 10.75 -16.75 -0.55
C THR A 87 9.40 -16.49 -1.19
N PHE A 88 8.61 -15.52 -0.69
CA PHE A 88 7.30 -15.25 -1.24
C PHE A 88 7.38 -14.75 -2.69
N GLN A 89 6.51 -15.29 -3.53
CA GLN A 89 6.31 -14.91 -4.91
C GLN A 89 4.81 -14.87 -5.19
N LEU A 90 4.40 -13.96 -6.07
CA LEU A 90 3.02 -13.97 -6.56
C LEU A 90 2.79 -15.21 -7.45
N PRO A 91 1.58 -15.78 -7.46
CA PRO A 91 1.23 -16.87 -8.36
C PRO A 91 1.47 -16.47 -9.83
N GLN A 92 2.23 -17.30 -10.56
CA GLN A 92 2.50 -17.09 -11.98
C GLN A 92 1.24 -17.30 -12.82
N GLY A 93 1.07 -16.50 -13.88
CA GLY A 93 -0.07 -16.56 -14.80
C GLY A 93 -1.35 -15.93 -14.25
N GLN A 94 -1.33 -15.41 -13.02
CA GLN A 94 -2.45 -14.66 -12.47
C GLN A 94 -2.34 -13.19 -12.87
N SER A 95 -3.28 -12.76 -13.72
CA SER A 95 -3.38 -11.38 -14.22
C SER A 95 -4.71 -10.74 -13.84
N PHE A 96 -4.78 -9.41 -13.92
CA PHE A 96 -6.04 -8.67 -13.84
C PHE A 96 -6.30 -7.87 -15.11
N GLU A 97 -7.58 -7.63 -15.38
CA GLU A 97 -8.03 -6.91 -16.56
C GLU A 97 -8.19 -5.41 -16.28
N ALA A 98 -7.80 -4.58 -17.26
CA ALA A 98 -7.89 -3.12 -17.17
C ALA A 98 -8.23 -2.48 -18.53
N ARG A 99 -9.26 -1.62 -18.54
CA ARG A 99 -9.67 -0.80 -19.70
C ARG A 99 -9.26 0.67 -19.59
N GLY A 100 -8.35 1.00 -18.68
CA GLY A 100 -7.98 2.39 -18.43
C GLY A 100 -7.13 2.54 -17.19
N GLU A 101 -7.17 3.73 -16.59
CA GLU A 101 -6.51 3.99 -15.32
C GLU A 101 -7.15 3.16 -14.19
N VAL A 102 -6.32 2.52 -13.38
CA VAL A 102 -6.76 1.65 -12.28
C VAL A 102 -6.10 2.11 -10.98
N ARG A 103 -6.93 2.28 -9.95
CA ARG A 103 -6.46 2.48 -8.58
C ARG A 103 -6.37 1.13 -7.89
N ILE A 104 -5.19 0.82 -7.37
CA ILE A 104 -4.87 -0.47 -6.78
C ILE A 104 -4.59 -0.24 -5.30
N GLY A 105 -5.22 -1.05 -4.47
CA GLY A 105 -5.07 -1.00 -3.03
C GLY A 105 -5.01 -2.38 -2.42
N PHE A 106 -5.04 -2.42 -1.09
CA PHE A 106 -5.09 -3.68 -0.36
C PHE A 106 -6.04 -3.63 0.83
N ARG A 107 -6.57 -4.79 1.21
CA ARG A 107 -7.27 -5.02 2.48
C ARG A 107 -6.54 -6.09 3.30
N GLN A 108 -6.63 -6.00 4.63
CA GLN A 108 -5.91 -6.89 5.55
C GLN A 108 -6.67 -8.19 5.83
N LEU A 109 -8.00 -8.16 5.73
CA LEU A 109 -8.87 -9.28 6.08
C LEU A 109 -9.70 -9.72 4.89
N ASP A 110 -10.11 -10.99 4.90
CA ASP A 110 -11.03 -11.51 3.89
C ASP A 110 -12.49 -11.08 4.13
N ASN A 111 -12.76 -9.78 4.04
CA ASN A 111 -14.10 -9.21 4.11
C ASN A 111 -14.19 -8.00 3.16
N GLU A 112 -15.15 -8.00 2.24
CA GLU A 112 -15.37 -6.89 1.28
C GLU A 112 -15.75 -5.57 1.95
N ARG A 113 -16.32 -5.63 3.17
CA ARG A 113 -16.65 -4.44 3.97
C ARG A 113 -15.43 -3.87 4.71
N TRP A 114 -14.31 -4.61 4.72
CA TRP A 114 -13.09 -4.13 5.35
C TRP A 114 -12.54 -2.94 4.55
N PRO A 115 -12.18 -1.83 5.22
CA PRO A 115 -11.62 -0.68 4.52
C PRO A 115 -10.32 -1.05 3.82
N ALA A 116 -10.18 -0.64 2.56
CA ALA A 116 -8.95 -0.83 1.82
C ALA A 116 -8.08 0.43 1.84
N SER A 117 -6.77 0.24 1.71
CA SER A 117 -5.78 1.31 1.63
C SER A 117 -5.25 1.44 0.20
N SER A 118 -5.08 2.68 -0.28
CA SER A 118 -4.46 2.93 -1.58
C SER A 118 -2.98 2.55 -1.56
N LEU A 119 -2.51 1.96 -2.65
CA LEU A 119 -1.13 1.51 -2.77
C LEU A 119 -0.49 1.93 -4.10
N TYR A 120 -1.12 1.62 -5.23
CA TYR A 120 -0.60 1.98 -6.55
C TYR A 120 -1.66 2.65 -7.43
N THR A 121 -1.20 3.38 -8.43
CA THR A 121 -2.01 3.83 -9.55
C THR A 121 -1.37 3.38 -10.85
N LEU A 122 -2.14 2.69 -11.68
CA LEU A 122 -1.81 2.36 -13.05
C LEU A 122 -2.39 3.44 -13.96
N LYS A 123 -1.54 4.22 -14.63
CA LYS A 123 -1.95 5.24 -15.60
C LYS A 123 -1.63 4.81 -17.02
N ILE A 124 -2.44 5.25 -17.97
CA ILE A 124 -2.16 5.08 -19.40
C ILE A 124 -1.25 6.22 -19.84
N ALA A 125 -0.02 5.89 -20.26
CA ALA A 125 0.95 6.90 -20.70
C ALA A 125 0.87 7.16 -22.20
N ASN A 126 0.48 6.15 -23.00
CA ASN A 126 0.37 6.27 -24.45
C ASN A 126 -1.05 6.69 -24.89
N PRO A 127 -1.23 7.84 -25.56
CA PRO A 127 -2.55 8.28 -26.04
C PRO A 127 -3.22 7.31 -27.02
N ASN A 128 -2.44 6.57 -27.81
CA ASN A 128 -2.98 5.57 -28.73
C ASN A 128 -3.59 4.39 -27.98
N LEU A 129 -2.93 3.95 -26.90
CA LEU A 129 -3.46 2.92 -26.02
C LEU A 129 -4.76 3.40 -25.37
N ALA A 130 -4.80 4.64 -24.87
CA ALA A 130 -6.01 5.23 -24.29
C ALA A 130 -7.19 5.23 -25.27
N SER A 131 -6.93 5.56 -26.55
CA SER A 131 -7.95 5.54 -27.60
C SER A 131 -8.47 4.14 -27.90
N GLU A 132 -7.60 3.12 -27.95
CA GLU A 132 -8.04 1.73 -28.18
C GLU A 132 -8.80 1.15 -26.99
N LEU A 133 -8.38 1.46 -25.76
CA LEU A 133 -9.05 1.04 -24.53
C LEU A 133 -10.43 1.68 -24.34
N ALA A 134 -10.64 2.87 -24.91
CA ALA A 134 -11.97 3.50 -24.97
C ALA A 134 -12.94 2.74 -25.91
N GLY A 135 -12.40 1.89 -26.79
CA GLY A 135 -13.17 0.95 -27.60
C GLY A 135 -13.25 -0.43 -26.94
N ASP A 136 -12.93 -1.48 -27.70
CA ASP A 136 -13.05 -2.88 -27.29
C ASP A 136 -11.75 -3.48 -26.74
N ALA A 137 -10.62 -2.76 -26.80
CA ALA A 137 -9.36 -3.29 -26.32
C ALA A 137 -9.36 -3.46 -24.78
N MET A 138 -8.65 -4.48 -24.30
CA MET A 138 -8.48 -4.78 -22.88
C MET A 138 -7.02 -5.11 -22.60
N MET A 139 -6.46 -4.58 -21.51
CA MET A 139 -5.15 -5.00 -21.00
C MET A 139 -5.32 -6.13 -20.01
N ARG A 140 -4.45 -7.14 -20.08
CA ARG A 140 -4.19 -8.10 -19.00
C ARG A 140 -2.82 -7.82 -18.41
N ILE A 141 -2.79 -7.59 -17.11
CA ILE A 141 -1.58 -7.15 -16.40
C ILE A 141 -1.26 -8.17 -15.33
N GLU A 142 -0.03 -8.69 -15.38
CA GLU A 142 0.55 -9.54 -14.35
C GLU A 142 1.51 -8.72 -13.49
N LEU A 143 1.43 -8.91 -12.17
CA LEU A 143 2.37 -8.32 -11.22
C LEU A 143 3.33 -9.38 -10.71
N THR A 144 4.54 -8.94 -10.37
CA THR A 144 5.51 -9.69 -9.62
C THR A 144 5.90 -8.93 -8.33
N ALA A 145 6.29 -9.67 -7.30
CA ALA A 145 6.85 -9.12 -6.08
C ALA A 145 8.37 -8.95 -6.26
N GLU A 146 8.87 -7.72 -6.26
CA GLU A 146 10.30 -7.42 -6.39
C GLU A 146 10.99 -7.62 -5.05
N GLN A 147 11.95 -8.54 -5.02
CA GLN A 147 12.77 -8.82 -3.84
C GLN A 147 13.57 -7.58 -3.41
N GLY A 148 13.73 -7.41 -2.10
CA GLY A 148 14.60 -6.38 -1.54
C GLY A 148 16.02 -6.54 -2.08
N ARG A 149 16.71 -5.43 -2.34
CA ARG A 149 18.11 -5.49 -2.77
C ARG A 149 19.01 -5.52 -1.55
N PRO A 150 20.06 -6.37 -1.52
CA PRO A 150 21.04 -6.33 -0.46
C PRO A 150 21.73 -4.95 -0.46
N ARG A 151 21.87 -4.34 0.72
CA ARG A 151 22.55 -3.05 0.90
C ARG A 151 23.59 -3.19 2.00
N ASN A 152 24.82 -2.71 1.74
CA ASN A 152 25.90 -2.57 2.72
C ASN A 152 26.09 -3.77 3.67
N GLY A 153 26.22 -4.99 3.12
CA GLY A 153 26.46 -6.19 3.91
C GLY A 153 25.23 -6.75 4.65
N VAL A 154 24.04 -6.19 4.42
CA VAL A 154 22.76 -6.73 4.87
C VAL A 154 22.16 -7.56 3.74
N GLU A 155 21.77 -8.81 4.05
CA GLU A 155 21.12 -9.70 3.09
C GLU A 155 19.82 -9.09 2.53
N ALA A 156 19.42 -9.55 1.35
CA ALA A 156 18.15 -9.16 0.75
C ALA A 156 17.01 -9.46 1.73
N VAL A 157 16.26 -8.42 2.08
CA VAL A 157 15.05 -8.56 2.91
C VAL A 157 13.89 -8.99 2.01
N SER A 158 12.82 -9.46 2.65
CA SER A 158 11.58 -9.89 2.03
C SER A 158 11.01 -8.86 1.03
N PRO A 159 10.12 -9.25 0.10
CA PRO A 159 9.75 -8.41 -1.03
C PRO A 159 9.16 -7.05 -0.61
N GLU A 160 9.68 -5.96 -1.19
CA GLU A 160 9.37 -4.60 -0.72
C GLU A 160 8.37 -3.85 -1.61
N LYS A 161 8.18 -4.29 -2.85
CA LYS A 161 7.32 -3.60 -3.83
C LYS A 161 6.80 -4.55 -4.91
N PHE A 162 5.68 -4.16 -5.52
CA PHE A 162 5.17 -4.84 -6.70
C PHE A 162 5.63 -4.12 -7.97
N ARG A 163 5.80 -4.90 -9.04
CA ARG A 163 6.23 -4.43 -10.35
C ARG A 163 5.37 -5.12 -11.42
N ILE A 164 5.03 -4.42 -12.49
CA ILE A 164 4.42 -5.07 -13.67
C ILE A 164 5.40 -6.08 -14.24
N GLU A 165 5.02 -7.34 -14.35
CA GLU A 165 5.78 -8.38 -15.02
C GLU A 165 5.51 -8.33 -16.53
N SER A 166 4.24 -8.46 -16.90
CA SER A 166 3.78 -8.48 -18.28
C SER A 166 2.56 -7.57 -18.49
N VAL A 167 2.40 -7.12 -19.74
CA VAL A 167 1.20 -6.43 -20.23
C VAL A 167 0.83 -7.11 -21.54
N GLU A 168 -0.29 -7.82 -21.53
CA GLU A 168 -0.87 -8.45 -22.69
C GLU A 168 -2.11 -7.67 -23.14
N MET A 169 -2.41 -7.73 -24.43
CA MET A 169 -3.51 -6.98 -25.04
C MET A 169 -4.49 -7.93 -25.70
N ASP A 170 -5.75 -7.81 -25.34
CA ASP A 170 -6.87 -8.43 -26.05
C ASP A 170 -7.54 -7.38 -26.95
N HIS A 171 -7.85 -7.76 -28.19
CA HIS A 171 -8.56 -6.94 -29.19
C HIS A 171 -7.89 -5.59 -29.57
N ALA A 172 -6.61 -5.40 -29.25
CA ALA A 172 -5.84 -4.26 -29.72
C ALA A 172 -5.40 -4.43 -31.18
N ARG A 173 -5.34 -3.31 -31.91
CA ARG A 173 -4.84 -3.28 -33.29
C ARG A 173 -3.32 -3.13 -33.36
N ARG A 174 -2.72 -2.64 -32.28
CA ARG A 174 -1.29 -2.38 -32.15
C ARG A 174 -0.71 -3.19 -31.00
N ASN A 175 0.58 -3.44 -31.07
CA ASN A 175 1.33 -4.01 -29.97
C ASN A 175 1.65 -2.91 -28.96
N TYR A 176 1.21 -3.12 -27.73
CA TYR A 176 1.57 -2.28 -26.59
C TYR A 176 2.44 -3.08 -25.64
N ASN A 177 3.25 -2.38 -24.86
CA ASN A 177 4.13 -2.97 -23.87
C ASN A 177 4.10 -2.14 -22.59
N ARG A 178 4.87 -2.59 -21.61
CA ARG A 178 4.95 -1.96 -20.31
C ARG A 178 5.30 -0.46 -20.33
N LYS A 179 6.02 0.06 -21.33
CA LYS A 179 6.35 1.49 -21.43
C LYS A 179 5.14 2.37 -21.77
N ASP A 180 4.07 1.77 -22.29
CA ASP A 180 2.83 2.46 -22.65
C ASP A 180 1.92 2.71 -21.43
N VAL A 181 2.27 2.14 -20.28
CA VAL A 181 1.61 2.33 -18.98
C VAL A 181 2.61 2.83 -17.94
N ALA A 182 2.11 3.56 -16.94
CA ALA A 182 2.89 4.01 -15.79
C ALA A 182 2.32 3.40 -14.52
N PHE A 183 3.14 2.65 -13.79
CA PHE A 183 2.80 2.05 -12.50
C PHE A 183 3.50 2.83 -11.39
N GLN A 184 2.74 3.54 -10.57
CA GLN A 184 3.27 4.49 -9.59
C GLN A 184 2.76 4.16 -8.20
N LEU A 185 3.65 4.19 -7.20
CA LEU A 185 3.21 4.12 -5.81
C LEU A 185 2.38 5.36 -5.53
N ASN A 186 1.18 5.18 -5.00
CA ASN A 186 0.25 6.25 -4.64
C ASN A 186 -0.62 5.80 -3.46
N THR A 187 -0.28 6.29 -2.27
CA THR A 187 -0.94 5.93 -1.02
C THR A 187 -2.07 6.88 -0.62
N MET A 188 -2.38 7.88 -1.44
CA MET A 188 -3.41 8.85 -1.11
C MET A 188 -4.82 8.36 -1.39
N VAL A 189 -5.76 8.81 -0.56
CA VAL A 189 -7.20 8.63 -0.72
C VAL A 189 -7.72 9.68 -1.71
N GLY A 190 -7.33 9.58 -2.98
CA GLY A 190 -7.79 10.50 -4.03
C GLY A 190 -8.97 9.93 -4.82
N ASN A 191 -10.06 10.68 -5.01
CA ASN A 191 -11.24 10.24 -5.78
C ASN A 191 -11.03 10.22 -7.31
N GLY A 192 -9.80 10.07 -7.81
CA GLY A 192 -9.49 10.08 -9.25
C GLY A 192 -9.77 11.41 -9.97
N LEU A 193 -10.10 12.48 -9.23
CA LEU A 193 -10.62 13.75 -9.77
C LEU A 193 -9.79 14.99 -9.38
N SER A 194 -8.51 14.85 -9.07
CA SER A 194 -7.66 16.02 -8.81
C SER A 194 -6.28 15.86 -9.40
N GLU A 195 -6.04 16.62 -10.47
CA GLU A 195 -4.73 17.04 -10.92
C GLU A 195 -4.09 17.89 -9.83
N THR A 196 -3.25 17.29 -9.00
CA THR A 196 -2.31 18.06 -8.17
C THR A 196 -0.97 17.36 -8.29
N HIS A 197 -0.26 17.64 -9.39
CA HIS A 197 1.07 17.12 -9.71
C HIS A 197 2.17 17.79 -8.88
N TYR A 198 2.04 17.77 -7.55
CA TYR A 198 3.14 18.06 -6.64
C TYR A 198 3.35 16.82 -5.78
N TRP A 199 4.58 16.34 -5.62
CA TRP A 199 4.85 15.08 -4.90
C TRP A 199 4.40 15.12 -3.43
N LEU A 200 4.37 16.31 -2.85
CA LEU A 200 3.85 16.58 -1.50
C LEU A 200 2.32 16.45 -1.41
N ASP A 201 1.61 16.71 -2.52
CA ASP A 201 0.14 16.69 -2.61
C ASP A 201 -0.42 15.50 -3.40
N SER A 202 0.40 14.73 -4.12
CA SER A 202 -0.04 13.56 -4.90
C SER A 202 0.35 12.22 -4.31
N GLY A 203 1.32 12.19 -3.37
CA GLY A 203 1.88 10.95 -2.83
C GLY A 203 2.49 10.01 -3.89
N SER A 204 2.80 10.54 -5.08
CA SER A 204 3.23 9.73 -6.23
C SER A 204 4.75 9.62 -6.31
N ILE A 205 5.26 8.38 -6.30
CA ILE A 205 6.67 8.09 -6.57
C ILE A 205 6.74 7.20 -7.81
N LYS A 206 7.49 7.62 -8.83
CA LYS A 206 7.73 6.80 -10.02
C LYS A 206 8.60 5.60 -9.64
N SER A 207 8.10 4.38 -9.86
CA SER A 207 8.84 3.14 -9.70
C SER A 207 9.50 2.67 -10.99
#